data_AF-A0A453MHH7-F1
#
_entry.id   AF-A0A453MHH7-F1
#
_cell.length_a   1.000
_cell.length_b   1.000
_cell.length_c   1.000
_cell.angle_alpha   90.00
_cell.angle_beta   90.00
_cell.angle_gamma   90.00
#
_symmetry.space_group_name_H-M   'P 1'
#
loop_
_entity.id
_entity.type
_entity.pdbx_description
1 polymer ?
#
loop_
_entity_poly.entity_id
_entity_poly.type
_entity_poly.pdbx_seq_one_letter_code
_entity_poly.pdbx_strand_id
1 'polypeptide(L)'
;ADLQKYQPHYIFSVPLVYETLYSSIQRQISSSYPARKTVALALIKISLLYMEAKKIFEGTVLSNNPVKPSSISYMFNCVWARIIAALLWPLHNLAKMLVYNKIHSTIGISKAAISGGGSLPMHVDKFFEAIGIKVQNGYGLTETSPAVAARRPFCNVLGTVGHPIKHTEIKIVDIETGEVLPDGSKGIVKIKGPPVMKGY
;
A
#
# COMPACT_ATOMS: atom_id res chain seq x y z
N ALA A 1 -2.41 18.89 14.76
CA ALA A 1 -3.07 20.21 14.71
C ALA A 1 -3.46 20.56 13.27
N ASP A 2 -2.52 20.58 12.33
CA ASP A 2 -2.79 21.11 10.98
C ASP A 2 -3.62 20.20 10.07
N LEU A 3 -3.33 18.89 10.02
CA LEU A 3 -4.11 17.97 9.18
C LEU A 3 -5.60 17.92 9.58
N GLN A 4 -5.88 18.01 10.89
CA GLN A 4 -7.25 18.07 11.40
C GLN A 4 -7.95 19.38 11.03
N LYS A 5 -7.20 20.48 10.95
CA LYS A 5 -7.72 21.81 10.62
C LYS A 5 -8.01 21.96 9.13
N TYR A 6 -7.08 21.55 8.26
CA TYR A 6 -7.16 21.81 6.82
C TYR A 6 -7.73 20.63 6.00
N GLN A 7 -7.70 19.42 6.57
CA GLN A 7 -8.25 18.19 5.97
C GLN A 7 -7.93 17.99 4.47
N PRO A 8 -6.65 17.93 4.07
CA PRO A 8 -6.28 17.86 2.67
C PRO A 8 -6.86 16.63 1.97
N HIS A 9 -7.26 16.83 0.71
CA HIS A 9 -7.69 15.75 -0.18
C HIS A 9 -6.56 14.78 -0.49
N TYR A 10 -5.38 15.32 -0.80
CA TYR A 10 -4.19 14.58 -1.11
C TYR A 10 -3.06 15.00 -0.20
N ILE A 11 -2.29 14.04 0.29
CA ILE A 11 -1.06 14.30 1.02
C ILE A 11 0.10 13.60 0.32
N PHE A 12 1.17 14.35 0.08
CA PHE A 12 2.44 13.82 -0.41
C PHE A 12 3.42 13.87 0.75
N SER A 13 3.98 12.72 1.12
CA SER A 13 4.85 12.66 2.29
C SER A 13 5.80 11.46 2.26
N VAL A 14 6.81 11.51 3.11
CA VAL A 14 7.73 10.40 3.34
C VAL A 14 7.09 9.30 4.21
N PRO A 15 7.54 8.02 4.11
CA PRO A 15 7.07 6.91 4.92
C PRO A 15 6.96 7.20 6.42
N LEU A 16 7.92 7.95 6.96
CA LEU A 16 8.00 8.30 8.39
C LEU A 16 6.73 9.00 8.90
N VAL A 17 6.10 9.84 8.07
CA VAL A 17 4.84 10.52 8.45
C VAL A 17 3.70 9.51 8.59
N TYR A 18 3.62 8.54 7.69
CA TYR A 18 2.62 7.46 7.77
C TYR A 18 2.88 6.54 8.97
N GLU A 19 4.13 6.22 9.26
CA GLU A 19 4.53 5.47 10.47
C GLU A 19 4.16 6.22 11.76
N THR A 20 4.34 7.54 11.77
CA THR A 20 3.99 8.40 12.91
C THR A 20 2.48 8.49 13.10
N LEU A 21 1.71 8.63 12.01
CA LEU A 21 0.25 8.60 12.04
C LEU A 21 -0.26 7.23 12.53
N TYR A 22 0.28 6.15 11.98
CA TYR A 22 -0.02 4.79 12.41
C TYR A 22 0.23 4.62 13.91
N SER A 23 1.42 4.99 14.39
CA SER A 23 1.80 4.88 15.80
C SER A 23 0.91 5.72 16.71
N SER A 24 0.53 6.92 16.28
CA SER A 24 -0.41 7.79 17.01
C SER A 24 -1.79 7.14 17.16
N ILE A 25 -2.31 6.52 16.09
CA ILE A 25 -3.60 5.82 16.12
C ILE A 25 -3.52 4.59 17.01
N GLN A 26 -2.45 3.80 16.91
CA GLN A 26 -2.24 2.63 17.76
C GLN A 26 -2.18 3.02 19.24
N ARG A 27 -1.48 4.12 19.57
CA ARG A 27 -1.45 4.68 20.93
C ARG A 27 -2.84 5.06 21.41
N GLN A 28 -3.62 5.76 20.60
CA GLN A 28 -4.99 6.16 20.95
C GLN A 28 -5.94 4.96 21.17
N ILE A 29 -5.78 3.89 20.38
CA ILE A 29 -6.52 2.64 20.57
C ILE A 29 -6.07 1.95 21.86
N SER A 30 -4.77 1.93 22.13
CA SER A 30 -4.20 1.27 23.32
C SER A 30 -4.57 1.96 24.64
N SER A 31 -4.75 3.28 24.63
CA SER A 31 -5.14 4.08 25.81
C SER A 31 -6.65 4.10 26.07
N SER A 32 -7.45 3.52 25.16
CA SER A 32 -8.89 3.42 25.30
C SER A 32 -9.30 2.32 26.31
N TYR A 33 -10.53 2.43 26.84
CA TYR A 33 -11.12 1.42 27.73
C TYR A 33 -10.99 -0.01 27.17
N PRO A 34 -10.70 -1.05 27.98
CA PRO A 34 -10.37 -2.40 27.50
C PRO A 34 -11.37 -2.98 26.51
N ALA A 35 -12.68 -2.87 26.78
CA ALA A 35 -13.71 -3.37 25.86
C ALA A 35 -13.64 -2.67 24.48
N ARG A 36 -13.47 -1.34 24.47
CA ARG A 36 -13.34 -0.54 23.24
C ARG A 36 -12.07 -0.90 22.47
N LYS A 37 -10.96 -1.10 23.16
CA LYS A 37 -9.69 -1.54 22.57
C LYS A 37 -9.85 -2.90 21.88
N THR A 38 -10.43 -3.88 22.56
CA THR A 38 -10.64 -5.23 22.00
C THR A 38 -11.53 -5.18 20.76
N VAL A 39 -12.64 -4.44 20.82
CA VAL A 39 -13.55 -4.26 19.67
C VAL A 39 -12.83 -3.59 18.50
N ALA A 40 -12.08 -2.51 18.74
CA ALA A 40 -11.35 -1.81 17.68
C ALA A 40 -10.31 -2.70 17.01
N LEU A 41 -9.52 -3.45 17.78
CA LEU A 41 -8.52 -4.38 17.25
C LEU A 41 -9.16 -5.53 16.48
N ALA A 42 -10.27 -6.09 16.95
CA ALA A 42 -11.02 -7.12 16.25
C ALA A 42 -11.53 -6.61 14.89
N LEU A 43 -12.14 -5.41 14.86
CA LEU A 43 -12.65 -4.80 13.64
C LEU A 43 -11.54 -4.46 12.63
N ILE A 44 -10.37 -4.00 13.10
CA ILE A 44 -9.20 -3.78 12.25
C ILE A 44 -8.69 -5.12 11.67
N LYS A 45 -8.62 -6.18 12.50
CA LYS A 45 -8.19 -7.50 12.05
C LYS A 45 -9.14 -8.09 11.01
N ILE A 46 -10.45 -7.97 11.22
CA ILE A 46 -11.47 -8.38 10.24
C ILE A 46 -11.28 -7.65 8.92
N SER A 47 -11.01 -6.35 8.97
CA SER A 47 -10.82 -5.56 7.76
C SER A 47 -9.52 -5.85 7.04
N LEU A 48 -8.44 -6.18 7.76
CA LEU A 48 -7.21 -6.70 7.16
C LEU A 48 -7.48 -7.99 6.39
N LEU A 49 -8.20 -8.94 7.00
CA LEU A 49 -8.58 -10.21 6.35
C LEU A 49 -9.49 -9.98 5.14
N TYR A 50 -10.47 -9.08 5.26
CA TYR A 50 -11.33 -8.69 4.15
C TYR A 50 -10.51 -8.10 2.99
N MET A 51 -9.58 -7.18 3.27
CA MET A 51 -8.74 -6.58 2.24
C MET A 51 -7.77 -7.58 1.60
N GLU A 52 -7.24 -8.54 2.36
CA GLU A 52 -6.43 -9.64 1.82
C GLU A 52 -7.24 -10.53 0.87
N ALA A 53 -8.43 -10.97 1.29
CA ALA A 53 -9.35 -11.73 0.43
C ALA A 53 -9.74 -10.92 -0.82
N LYS A 54 -9.99 -9.62 -0.65
CA LYS A 54 -10.32 -8.71 -1.74
C LYS A 54 -9.22 -8.64 -2.81
N LYS A 55 -7.98 -8.43 -2.39
CA LYS A 55 -6.84 -8.35 -3.30
C LYS A 55 -6.65 -9.63 -4.11
N ILE A 56 -6.89 -10.80 -3.52
CA ILE A 56 -6.74 -12.10 -4.21
C ILE A 56 -7.67 -12.17 -5.42
N PHE A 57 -8.97 -11.87 -5.24
CA PHE A 57 -9.92 -11.96 -6.35
C PHE A 57 -9.85 -10.76 -7.31
N GLU A 58 -9.37 -9.60 -6.86
CA GLU A 58 -9.07 -8.45 -7.73
C GLU A 58 -7.76 -8.62 -8.51
N GLY A 59 -6.96 -9.65 -8.21
CA GLY A 59 -5.69 -9.91 -8.88
C GLY A 59 -4.58 -8.92 -8.55
N THR A 60 -4.70 -8.18 -7.44
CA THR A 60 -3.72 -7.16 -7.01
C THR A 60 -2.79 -7.68 -5.92
N VAL A 61 -2.50 -8.98 -5.91
CA VAL A 61 -1.57 -9.62 -4.98
C VAL A 61 -0.20 -9.74 -5.65
N LEU A 62 0.84 -9.32 -4.92
CA LEU A 62 2.21 -9.59 -5.32
C LEU A 62 2.55 -11.06 -4.98
N SER A 63 2.83 -11.86 -6.01
CA SER A 63 3.37 -13.21 -5.84
C SER A 63 4.89 -13.16 -5.92
N ASN A 64 5.58 -13.57 -4.85
CA ASN A 64 7.03 -13.77 -4.88
C ASN A 64 7.42 -15.13 -5.47
N ASN A 65 6.45 -15.99 -5.81
CA ASN A 65 6.72 -17.29 -6.41
C ASN A 65 6.93 -17.14 -7.93
N PRO A 66 8.09 -17.57 -8.46
CA PRO A 66 8.36 -17.52 -9.90
C PRO A 66 7.49 -18.53 -10.68
N VAL A 67 6.95 -19.54 -9.99
CA VAL A 67 6.04 -20.53 -10.57
C VAL A 67 4.63 -19.94 -10.59
N LYS A 68 4.11 -19.69 -11.80
CA LYS A 68 2.69 -19.37 -11.98
C LYS A 68 1.86 -20.54 -11.46
N PRO A 69 0.91 -20.33 -10.52
CA PRO A 69 0.04 -21.40 -10.07
C PRO A 69 -0.73 -21.98 -11.25
N SER A 70 -1.09 -23.27 -11.17
CA SER A 70 -1.98 -23.87 -12.17
C SER A 70 -3.28 -23.06 -12.28
N SER A 71 -3.74 -22.82 -13.51
CA SER A 71 -4.89 -21.93 -13.78
C SER A 71 -6.14 -22.32 -12.97
N ILE A 72 -6.31 -23.62 -12.70
CA ILE A 72 -7.44 -24.17 -11.93
C ILE A 72 -7.30 -23.83 -10.43
N SER A 73 -6.12 -24.00 -9.85
CA SER A 73 -5.87 -23.66 -8.43
C SER A 73 -6.07 -22.16 -8.18
N TYR A 74 -5.61 -21.31 -9.11
CA TYR A 74 -5.84 -19.88 -9.02
C TYR A 74 -7.33 -19.54 -9.09
N MET A 75 -8.09 -20.19 -9.97
CA MET A 75 -9.54 -20.01 -10.07
C MET A 75 -10.26 -20.40 -8.78
N PHE A 76 -9.95 -21.56 -8.18
CA PHE A 76 -10.52 -21.96 -6.88
C PHE A 76 -10.19 -20.97 -5.77
N ASN A 77 -8.94 -20.51 -5.70
CA ASN A 77 -8.53 -19.50 -4.73
C ASN A 77 -9.30 -18.18 -4.90
N CYS A 78 -9.53 -17.74 -6.14
CA CYS A 78 -10.32 -16.55 -6.42
C CYS A 78 -11.77 -16.69 -5.97
N VAL A 79 -12.40 -17.84 -6.24
CA VAL A 79 -13.78 -18.12 -5.81
C VAL A 79 -13.88 -18.13 -4.28
N TRP A 80 -12.98 -18.85 -3.61
CA TRP A 80 -12.93 -18.93 -2.16
C TRP A 80 -12.71 -17.57 -1.50
N ALA A 81 -11.76 -16.79 -2.03
CA ALA A 81 -11.51 -15.42 -1.57
C ALA A 81 -12.74 -14.51 -1.75
N ARG A 82 -13.50 -14.69 -2.84
CA ARG A 82 -14.76 -13.97 -3.07
C ARG A 82 -15.81 -14.31 -2.01
N ILE A 83 -15.95 -15.58 -1.64
CA ILE A 83 -16.88 -16.04 -0.60
C ILE A 83 -16.50 -15.44 0.75
N ILE A 84 -15.21 -15.52 1.12
CA ILE A 84 -14.70 -14.93 2.37
C ILE A 84 -14.94 -13.42 2.38
N ALA A 85 -14.60 -12.72 1.29
CA ALA A 85 -14.80 -11.29 1.20
C ALA A 85 -16.29 -10.91 1.33
N ALA A 86 -17.20 -11.67 0.72
CA ALA A 86 -18.63 -11.45 0.85
C ALA A 86 -19.12 -11.63 2.30
N LEU A 87 -18.61 -12.65 3.01
CA LEU A 87 -18.96 -12.91 4.41
C LEU A 87 -18.43 -11.82 5.36
N LEU A 88 -17.21 -11.32 5.11
CA LEU A 88 -16.58 -10.29 5.95
C LEU A 88 -17.03 -8.87 5.60
N TRP A 89 -17.59 -8.64 4.42
CA TRP A 89 -18.06 -7.34 3.96
C TRP A 89 -18.97 -6.59 4.94
N PRO A 90 -20.03 -7.20 5.52
CA PRO A 90 -20.87 -6.50 6.49
C PRO A 90 -20.11 -6.08 7.75
N LEU A 91 -19.19 -6.92 8.25
CA LEU A 91 -18.37 -6.57 9.41
C LEU A 91 -17.35 -5.47 9.07
N HIS A 92 -16.79 -5.47 7.86
CA HIS A 92 -15.92 -4.40 7.37
C HIS A 92 -16.66 -3.05 7.29
N ASN A 93 -17.91 -3.05 6.79
CA ASN A 93 -18.74 -1.85 6.77
C ASN A 93 -19.09 -1.35 8.17
N LEU A 94 -19.36 -2.27 9.11
CA LEU A 94 -19.56 -1.92 10.51
C LEU A 94 -18.29 -1.27 11.11
N ALA A 95 -17.11 -1.82 10.81
CA ALA A 95 -15.82 -1.24 11.19
C ALA A 95 -15.64 0.18 10.64
N LYS A 96 -16.03 0.40 9.37
CA LYS A 96 -15.99 1.70 8.72
C LYS A 96 -16.80 2.75 9.47
N MET A 97 -18.03 2.40 9.85
CA MET A 97 -18.93 3.32 10.55
C MET A 97 -18.45 3.63 11.97
N LEU A 98 -18.04 2.62 12.74
CA LEU A 98 -17.76 2.75 14.17
C LEU A 98 -16.34 3.24 14.47
N VAL A 99 -15.36 2.80 13.69
CA VAL A 99 -13.93 3.02 13.97
C VAL A 99 -13.31 3.97 12.95
N TYR A 100 -13.55 3.75 11.66
CA TYR A 100 -12.76 4.44 10.62
C TYR A 100 -13.14 5.90 10.47
N ASN A 101 -14.43 6.26 10.57
CA ASN A 101 -14.84 7.66 10.58
C ASN A 101 -14.12 8.48 11.67
N LYS A 102 -13.91 7.90 12.85
CA LYS A 102 -13.19 8.54 13.96
C LYS A 102 -11.67 8.61 13.72
N ILE A 103 -11.12 7.57 13.09
CA ILE A 103 -9.70 7.57 12.69
C ILE A 103 -9.47 8.62 11.59
N HIS A 104 -10.35 8.69 10.58
CA HIS A 104 -10.29 9.65 9.47
C HIS A 104 -10.38 11.09 9.96
N SER A 105 -11.28 11.39 10.90
CA SER A 105 -11.35 12.73 11.51
C SER A 105 -10.07 13.11 12.27
N THR A 106 -9.33 12.11 12.78
CA THR A 106 -8.07 12.33 13.52
C THR A 106 -6.89 12.52 12.57
N ILE A 107 -6.86 11.77 11.46
CA ILE A 107 -5.80 11.82 10.43
C ILE A 107 -5.95 13.06 9.53
N GLY A 108 -7.19 13.43 9.18
CA GLY A 108 -7.48 14.57 8.30
C GLY A 108 -7.18 14.36 6.82
N ILE A 109 -7.10 13.12 6.32
CA ILE A 109 -6.92 12.85 4.88
C ILE A 109 -8.25 12.40 4.29
N SER A 110 -8.72 13.06 3.23
CA SER A 110 -10.06 12.80 2.69
C SER A 110 -10.12 12.00 1.37
N LYS A 111 -9.05 11.92 0.56
CA LYS A 111 -9.03 11.08 -0.66
C LYS A 111 -7.89 10.08 -0.74
N ALA A 112 -6.64 10.54 -0.78
CA ALA A 112 -5.51 9.64 -1.00
C ALA A 112 -4.21 10.15 -0.36
N ALA A 113 -3.34 9.19 -0.08
CA ALA A 113 -2.00 9.42 0.44
C ALA A 113 -0.98 8.97 -0.60
N ILE A 114 0.09 9.73 -0.76
CA ILE A 114 1.22 9.41 -1.63
C ILE A 114 2.49 9.32 -0.77
N SER A 115 3.17 8.18 -0.85
CA SER A 115 4.41 7.89 -0.14
C SER A 115 5.58 7.85 -1.12
N GLY A 116 6.70 8.49 -0.77
CA GLY A 116 7.92 8.47 -1.57
C GLY A 116 9.16 8.89 -0.77
N GLY A 117 10.36 8.70 -1.34
CA GLY A 117 11.63 9.07 -0.69
C GLY A 117 12.15 8.06 0.34
N GLY A 118 11.45 6.95 0.56
CA GLY A 118 11.90 5.86 1.43
C GLY A 118 11.06 4.59 1.28
N SER A 119 11.46 3.52 1.95
CA SER A 119 10.71 2.26 1.97
C SER A 119 9.48 2.36 2.86
N LEU A 120 8.28 2.19 2.29
CA LEU A 120 7.04 2.13 3.05
C LEU A 120 6.88 0.75 3.72
N PRO A 121 6.79 0.66 5.06
CA PRO A 121 6.63 -0.63 5.73
C PRO A 121 5.29 -1.29 5.38
N MET A 122 5.33 -2.58 5.07
CA MET A 122 4.14 -3.35 4.65
C MET A 122 3.00 -3.30 5.67
N HIS A 123 3.30 -3.32 6.96
CA HIS A 123 2.28 -3.29 8.01
C HIS A 123 1.53 -1.95 8.06
N VAL A 124 2.23 -0.84 7.79
CA VAL A 124 1.64 0.49 7.68
C VAL A 124 0.76 0.58 6.44
N ASP A 125 1.29 0.12 5.30
CA ASP A 125 0.58 0.08 4.01
C ASP A 125 -0.74 -0.70 4.11
N LYS A 126 -0.69 -1.93 4.68
CA LYS A 126 -1.86 -2.77 4.95
C LYS A 126 -2.85 -2.10 5.90
N PHE A 127 -2.37 -1.44 6.96
CA PHE A 127 -3.22 -0.77 7.91
C PHE A 127 -4.02 0.37 7.26
N PHE A 128 -3.36 1.26 6.52
CA PHE A 128 -4.04 2.37 5.84
C PHE A 128 -5.05 1.86 4.83
N GLU A 129 -4.71 0.82 4.07
CA GLU A 129 -5.65 0.16 3.14
C GLU A 129 -6.87 -0.41 3.88
N ALA A 130 -6.67 -1.08 5.03
CA ALA A 130 -7.75 -1.67 5.82
C ALA A 130 -8.71 -0.62 6.41
N ILE A 131 -8.22 0.57 6.74
CA ILE A 131 -9.07 1.68 7.19
C ILE A 131 -9.64 2.50 6.01
N GLY A 132 -9.43 2.07 4.76
CA GLY A 132 -10.00 2.69 3.58
C GLY A 132 -9.21 3.89 3.02
N ILE A 133 -7.96 4.09 3.42
CA ILE A 133 -7.05 5.10 2.87
C ILE A 133 -6.08 4.43 1.91
N LYS A 134 -6.20 4.74 0.61
CA LYS A 134 -5.26 4.23 -0.40
C LYS A 134 -3.94 5.01 -0.33
N VAL A 135 -2.88 4.34 0.12
CA VAL A 135 -1.51 4.85 0.04
C VAL A 135 -0.87 4.39 -1.26
N GLN A 136 -0.55 5.34 -2.13
CA GLN A 136 0.18 5.13 -3.38
C GLN A 136 1.66 5.34 -3.11
N ASN A 137 2.45 4.26 -3.15
CA ASN A 137 3.90 4.37 -2.99
C ASN A 137 4.56 4.66 -4.33
N GLY A 138 5.62 5.47 -4.32
CA GLY A 138 6.46 5.76 -5.47
C GLY A 138 7.94 5.61 -5.13
N TYR A 139 8.72 5.37 -6.18
CA TYR A 139 10.16 5.30 -6.12
C TYR A 139 10.78 6.35 -7.02
N GLY A 140 11.82 6.98 -6.51
CA GLY A 140 12.62 7.97 -7.19
C GLY A 140 13.76 8.45 -6.33
N LEU A 141 14.67 9.14 -6.99
CA LEU A 141 15.85 9.79 -6.46
C LEU A 141 15.83 11.27 -6.89
N THR A 142 16.64 12.09 -6.23
CA THR A 142 16.81 13.51 -6.60
C THR A 142 17.22 13.67 -8.06
N GLU A 143 18.04 12.75 -8.54
CA GLU A 143 18.57 12.64 -9.90
C GLU A 143 17.50 12.22 -10.93
N THR A 144 16.26 11.97 -10.50
CA THR A 144 15.19 11.41 -11.35
C THR A 144 13.89 12.21 -11.32
N SER A 145 13.95 13.49 -10.98
CA SER A 145 12.88 14.48 -11.17
C SER A 145 11.42 14.06 -10.89
N PRO A 146 10.97 13.82 -9.64
CA PRO A 146 11.57 13.19 -8.45
C PRO A 146 11.13 11.71 -8.30
N ALA A 147 10.47 11.14 -9.32
CA ALA A 147 9.90 9.80 -9.29
C ALA A 147 10.08 9.12 -10.66
N VAL A 148 10.36 7.82 -10.63
CA VAL A 148 10.53 6.98 -11.83
C VAL A 148 9.46 5.91 -11.95
N ALA A 149 8.87 5.52 -10.81
CA ALA A 149 7.77 4.58 -10.74
C ALA A 149 6.79 5.00 -9.64
N ALA A 150 5.50 4.74 -9.85
CA ALA A 150 4.47 5.00 -8.86
C ALA A 150 3.31 4.01 -8.97
N ARG A 151 2.74 3.63 -7.83
CA ARG A 151 1.44 2.95 -7.79
C ARG A 151 0.36 3.91 -8.26
N ARG A 152 -0.64 3.37 -8.96
CA ARG A 152 -1.73 4.17 -9.53
C ARG A 152 -3.02 3.95 -8.74
N PRO A 153 -3.96 4.92 -8.68
CA PRO A 153 -5.23 4.75 -7.97
C PRO A 153 -6.05 3.52 -8.41
N PHE A 154 -5.89 3.12 -9.68
CA PHE A 154 -6.55 1.96 -10.30
C PHE A 154 -5.68 0.68 -10.29
N CYS A 155 -4.43 0.75 -9.87
CA CYS A 155 -3.50 -0.37 -9.78
C CYS A 155 -2.55 -0.13 -8.60
N ASN A 156 -3.04 -0.43 -7.39
CA ASN A 156 -2.33 -0.18 -6.13
C ASN A 156 -1.91 -1.50 -5.47
N VAL A 157 -0.93 -2.18 -6.06
CA VAL A 157 -0.41 -3.44 -5.53
C VAL A 157 0.52 -3.16 -4.35
N LEU A 158 0.11 -3.56 -3.14
CA LEU A 158 0.91 -3.35 -1.93
C LEU A 158 2.26 -4.08 -2.00
N GLY A 159 3.30 -3.50 -1.40
CA GLY A 159 4.66 -4.02 -1.46
C GLY A 159 5.44 -3.70 -2.73
N THR A 160 4.79 -3.09 -3.73
CA THR A 160 5.47 -2.61 -4.94
C THR A 160 5.72 -1.10 -4.87
N VAL A 161 6.50 -0.58 -5.81
CA VAL A 161 6.60 0.86 -6.10
C VAL A 161 5.72 1.27 -7.29
N GLY A 162 4.95 0.31 -7.82
CA GLY A 162 4.10 0.47 -9.00
C GLY A 162 4.85 0.43 -10.33
N HIS A 163 4.21 0.98 -11.35
CA HIS A 163 4.71 0.92 -12.72
C HIS A 163 5.60 2.12 -13.03
N PRO A 164 6.53 1.99 -14.00
CA PRO A 164 7.29 3.12 -14.51
C PRO A 164 6.37 4.28 -14.96
N ILE A 165 6.86 5.50 -14.77
CA ILE A 165 6.26 6.69 -15.38
C ILE A 165 6.38 6.59 -16.91
N LYS A 166 5.48 7.28 -17.63
CA LYS A 166 5.49 7.27 -19.10
C LYS A 166 6.87 7.59 -19.65
N HIS A 167 7.29 6.83 -20.66
CA HIS A 167 8.58 6.96 -21.34
C HIS A 167 9.80 6.66 -20.45
N THR A 168 9.61 5.99 -19.31
CA THR A 168 10.70 5.51 -18.45
C THR A 168 10.84 4.00 -18.56
N GLU A 169 12.05 3.55 -18.86
CA GLU A 169 12.46 2.15 -18.87
C GLU A 169 13.21 1.85 -17.57
N ILE A 170 12.92 0.69 -16.97
CA ILE A 170 13.58 0.19 -15.77
C ILE A 170 14.01 -1.25 -16.05
N LYS A 171 15.27 -1.59 -15.73
CA LYS A 171 15.78 -2.96 -15.75
C LYS A 171 16.53 -3.28 -14.47
N ILE A 172 16.55 -4.56 -14.11
CA ILE A 172 17.36 -5.09 -13.02
C ILE A 172 18.58 -5.75 -13.63
N VAL A 173 19.77 -5.41 -13.13
CA VAL A 173 21.04 -5.99 -13.59
C VAL A 173 21.81 -6.62 -12.44
N ASP A 174 22.64 -7.60 -12.77
CA ASP A 174 23.58 -8.17 -11.81
C ASP A 174 24.58 -7.12 -11.29
N ILE A 175 24.99 -7.26 -10.04
CA ILE A 175 25.88 -6.31 -9.37
C ILE A 175 27.29 -6.36 -9.94
N GLU A 176 27.76 -7.56 -10.30
CA GLU A 176 29.14 -7.79 -10.75
C GLU A 176 29.25 -7.78 -12.28
N THR A 177 28.36 -8.50 -12.97
CA THR A 177 28.46 -8.68 -14.43
C THR A 177 27.76 -7.56 -15.22
N GLY A 178 26.78 -6.88 -14.61
CA GLY A 178 25.94 -5.90 -15.29
C GLY A 178 24.95 -6.50 -16.30
N GLU A 179 24.85 -7.83 -16.38
CA GLU A 179 23.89 -8.53 -17.23
C GLU A 179 22.46 -8.32 -16.74
N VAL A 180 21.49 -8.36 -17.67
CA VAL A 180 20.07 -8.20 -17.33
C VAL A 180 19.56 -9.46 -16.64
N LEU A 181 18.97 -9.27 -15.46
CA LEU A 181 18.41 -10.36 -14.67
C LEU A 181 16.94 -10.63 -15.05
N PRO A 182 16.47 -11.88 -14.92
CA PRO A 182 15.07 -12.24 -15.15
C PRO A 182 14.14 -11.69 -14.06
N ASP A 183 12.84 -11.68 -14.36
CA ASP A 183 11.80 -11.26 -13.40
C ASP A 183 11.88 -12.04 -12.09
N GLY A 184 11.76 -11.33 -10.96
CA GLY A 184 11.84 -11.91 -9.62
C GLY A 184 13.25 -11.98 -9.03
N SER A 185 14.29 -11.69 -9.81
CA SER A 185 15.66 -11.59 -9.31
C SER A 185 15.93 -10.25 -8.63
N LYS A 186 16.85 -10.26 -7.65
CA LYS A 186 17.33 -9.06 -6.96
C LYS A 186 18.65 -8.60 -7.58
N GLY A 187 18.76 -7.31 -7.87
CA GLY A 187 19.97 -6.72 -8.45
C GLY A 187 19.95 -5.19 -8.40
N ILE A 188 20.78 -4.54 -9.22
CA ILE A 188 20.85 -3.08 -9.35
C ILE A 188 19.75 -2.59 -10.27
N VAL A 189 19.02 -1.57 -9.82
CA VAL A 189 18.02 -0.88 -10.63
C VAL A 189 18.72 0.10 -11.58
N LYS A 190 18.52 -0.07 -12.89
CA LYS A 190 18.97 0.88 -13.92
C LYS A 190 17.75 1.52 -14.56
N ILE A 191 17.79 2.85 -14.73
CA ILE A 191 16.68 3.65 -15.22
C ILE A 191 17.13 4.46 -16.44
N LYS A 192 16.27 4.55 -17.45
CA LYS A 192 16.46 5.41 -18.62
C LYS A 192 15.13 6.10 -18.94
N GLY A 193 15.15 7.40 -19.16
CA GLY A 193 13.95 8.13 -19.58
C GLY A 193 13.99 9.61 -19.22
N PRO A 194 12.92 10.36 -19.55
CA PRO A 194 12.81 11.79 -19.29
C PRO A 194 13.06 12.25 -17.85
N PRO A 195 12.71 11.48 -16.80
CA PRO A 195 12.94 11.94 -15.43
C PRO A 195 14.43 12.01 -15.04
N VAL A 196 15.30 11.26 -15.71
CA VAL A 196 16.74 11.18 -15.38
C VAL A 196 17.43 12.50 -15.72
N MET A 197 18.14 13.07 -14.76
CA MET A 197 18.90 14.30 -14.92
C MET A 197 20.01 14.16 -15.98
N LYS A 198 20.47 15.29 -16.52
CA LYS A 198 21.52 15.31 -17.54
C LYS A 198 22.94 15.12 -16.97
N GLY A 199 23.14 15.45 -15.70
CA GLY A 199 24.43 15.41 -15.00
C GLY A 199 24.31 16.11 -13.64
N TYR A 200 25.33 15.94 -12.80
CA TYR A 200 25.50 16.69 -11.56
C TYR A 200 26.11 18.07 -11.83
#